data_AF-A0A367U545-F1
#
_entry.id   AF-A0A367U545-F1
#
_cell.length_a   1.000
_cell.length_b   1.000
_cell.length_c   1.000
_cell.angle_alpha   90.00
_cell.angle_beta   90.00
_cell.angle_gamma   90.00
#
_symmetry.space_group_name_H-M   'P 1'
#
loop_
_entity.id
_entity.type
_entity.pdbx_description
1 polymer ?
#
loop_
_entity_poly.entity_id
_entity_poly.type
_entity_poly.pdbx_seq_one_letter_code
_entity_poly.pdbx_strand_id
1 'polypeptide(L)'
;MSAPTPRPGILDIAPYVGGKSRTDGATRVIKLSSNEGALGPSPKAIEALRKSAEKLHRYPDGGCEALRNKLAEKYNLEADQIVCGAGSDELITLLIRAYAGPGDEVLYSQHGFLMYPIA
;
A
#
# COMPACT_ATOMS: atom_id res chain seq x y z
N MET A 1 -3.90 -5.25 37.28
CA MET A 1 -3.09 -4.67 36.19
C MET A 1 -3.97 -3.71 35.43
N SER A 2 -3.53 -2.47 35.19
CA SER A 2 -4.27 -1.54 34.32
C SER A 2 -4.21 -2.02 32.87
N ALA A 3 -5.26 -1.76 32.10
CA ALA A 3 -5.26 -2.03 30.67
C ALA A 3 -4.17 -1.19 29.96
N PRO A 4 -3.61 -1.68 28.84
CA PRO A 4 -2.69 -0.88 28.03
C PRO A 4 -3.42 0.34 27.44
N THR A 5 -2.75 1.49 27.44
CA THR A 5 -3.26 2.74 26.87
C THR A 5 -2.67 2.93 25.45
N PRO A 6 -3.49 3.28 24.44
CA PRO A 6 -2.99 3.57 23.10
C PRO A 6 -2.11 4.82 23.08
N ARG A 7 -1.31 4.98 22.03
CA ARG A 7 -0.52 6.21 21.81
C ARG A 7 -1.47 7.42 21.66
N PRO A 8 -1.01 8.63 22.06
CA PRO A 8 -1.78 9.86 21.83
C PRO A 8 -2.23 9.99 20.36
N GLY A 9 -3.42 10.54 20.14
CA GLY A 9 -4.00 10.74 18.80
C GLY A 9 -4.72 9.54 18.20
N ILE A 10 -4.44 8.30 18.63
CA ILE A 10 -5.03 7.09 18.02
C ILE A 10 -6.57 7.08 18.12
N LEU A 11 -7.13 7.58 19.22
CA LEU A 11 -8.58 7.62 19.42
C LEU A 11 -9.27 8.80 18.70
N ASP A 12 -8.48 9.74 18.16
CA ASP A 12 -8.97 10.95 17.51
C ASP A 12 -9.05 10.80 15.97
N ILE A 13 -8.50 9.71 15.41
CA ILE A 13 -8.43 9.48 13.97
C ILE A 13 -9.76 8.93 13.45
N ALA A 14 -10.33 9.61 12.45
CA ALA A 14 -11.45 9.06 11.68
C ALA A 14 -10.95 7.91 10.76
N PRO A 15 -11.66 6.77 10.71
CA PRO A 15 -11.23 5.64 9.88
C PRO A 15 -11.35 5.97 8.39
N TYR A 16 -10.45 5.38 7.59
CA TYR A 16 -10.51 5.48 6.13
C TYR A 16 -11.81 4.89 5.59
N VAL A 17 -12.50 5.65 4.73
CA VAL A 17 -13.74 5.21 4.07
C VAL A 17 -13.43 4.86 2.62
N GLY A 18 -13.39 3.57 2.33
CA GLY A 18 -13.13 3.06 0.98
C GLY A 18 -14.31 3.23 0.00
N GLY A 19 -14.01 3.16 -1.29
CA GLY A 19 -15.02 3.20 -2.35
C GLY A 19 -15.99 2.01 -2.30
N LYS A 20 -17.27 2.28 -2.59
CA LYS A 20 -18.35 1.26 -2.57
C LYS A 20 -18.10 0.19 -3.63
N SER A 21 -18.15 -1.08 -3.24
CA SER A 21 -17.88 -2.22 -4.14
C SER A 21 -19.11 -3.04 -4.53
N ARG A 22 -20.28 -2.77 -3.95
CA ARG A 22 -21.53 -3.49 -4.21
C ARG A 22 -22.71 -2.52 -4.27
N THR A 23 -23.78 -2.94 -4.95
CA THR A 23 -25.05 -2.20 -5.03
C THR A 23 -26.17 -3.22 -4.89
N ASP A 24 -27.00 -3.07 -3.85
CA ASP A 24 -28.07 -4.01 -3.57
C ASP A 24 -29.12 -3.99 -4.68
N GLY A 25 -29.61 -5.18 -5.07
CA GLY A 25 -30.64 -5.34 -6.09
C GLY A 25 -30.16 -5.18 -7.55
N ALA A 26 -28.88 -4.91 -7.80
CA ALA A 26 -28.35 -4.79 -9.15
C ALA A 26 -28.03 -6.17 -9.75
N THR A 27 -28.61 -6.48 -10.92
CA THR A 27 -28.29 -7.69 -11.70
C THR A 27 -26.90 -7.64 -12.33
N ARG A 28 -26.37 -6.44 -12.57
CA ARG A 28 -25.01 -6.21 -13.06
C ARG A 28 -24.42 -4.98 -12.37
N VAL A 29 -23.24 -5.15 -11.79
CA VAL A 29 -22.47 -4.06 -11.15
C VAL A 29 -21.30 -3.68 -12.05
N ILE A 30 -21.17 -2.39 -12.37
CA ILE A 30 -19.99 -1.82 -13.03
C ILE A 30 -19.22 -1.03 -11.97
N LYS A 31 -18.07 -1.55 -11.54
CA LYS A 31 -17.26 -0.93 -10.49
C LYS A 31 -16.27 0.06 -11.09
N LEU A 32 -16.43 1.35 -10.75
CA LEU A 32 -15.57 2.46 -11.19
C LEU A 32 -15.12 3.36 -10.03
N SER A 33 -15.09 2.81 -8.81
CA SER A 33 -14.93 3.56 -7.55
C SER A 33 -13.55 3.48 -6.91
N SER A 34 -12.59 2.79 -7.54
CA SER A 34 -11.31 2.42 -6.89
C SER A 34 -10.09 2.44 -7.82
N ASN A 35 -10.20 3.07 -9.00
CA ASN A 35 -9.10 3.18 -9.98
C ASN A 35 -8.48 1.82 -10.41
N GLU A 36 -9.24 0.73 -10.35
CA GLU A 36 -8.76 -0.59 -10.75
C GLU A 36 -8.57 -0.66 -12.28
N GLY A 37 -7.57 -1.42 -12.72
CA GLY A 37 -7.31 -1.63 -14.13
C GLY A 37 -8.41 -2.45 -14.81
N ALA A 38 -8.94 -1.95 -15.93
CA ALA A 38 -10.06 -2.59 -16.65
C ALA A 38 -9.68 -3.88 -17.39
N LEU A 39 -8.39 -4.09 -17.70
CA LEU A 39 -7.92 -5.19 -18.54
C LEU A 39 -7.50 -6.45 -17.75
N GLY A 40 -7.55 -6.40 -16.42
CA GLY A 40 -6.97 -7.43 -15.57
C GLY A 40 -5.43 -7.41 -15.57
N PRO A 41 -4.80 -8.35 -14.84
CA PRO A 41 -3.34 -8.41 -14.72
C PRO A 41 -2.70 -8.97 -15.99
N SER A 42 -1.41 -8.65 -16.19
CA SER A 42 -0.60 -9.22 -17.27
C SER A 42 -0.61 -10.76 -17.24
N PRO A 43 -0.76 -11.46 -18.39
CA PRO A 43 -0.67 -12.92 -18.44
C PRO A 43 0.62 -13.49 -17.85
N LYS A 44 1.74 -12.77 -18.00
CA LYS A 44 3.03 -13.15 -17.40
C LYS A 44 3.01 -13.08 -15.88
N ALA A 45 2.30 -12.10 -15.30
CA ALA A 45 2.14 -11.96 -13.86
C ALA A 45 1.26 -13.07 -13.29
N ILE A 46 0.17 -13.42 -13.98
CA ILE A 46 -0.69 -14.56 -13.60
C ILE A 46 0.13 -15.85 -13.57
N GLU A 47 0.93 -16.09 -14.60
CA GLU A 47 1.77 -17.30 -14.69
C GLU A 47 2.83 -17.35 -13.57
N ALA A 48 3.48 -16.23 -13.27
CA ALA A 48 4.43 -16.14 -12.16
C ALA A 48 3.77 -16.42 -10.81
N LEU A 49 2.56 -15.89 -10.58
CA LEU A 49 1.79 -16.13 -9.36
C LEU A 49 1.37 -17.61 -9.21
N ARG A 50 0.97 -18.26 -10.30
CA ARG A 50 0.65 -19.69 -10.27
C ARG A 50 1.87 -20.53 -9.87
N LYS A 51 3.04 -20.21 -10.41
CA LYS A 51 4.30 -20.89 -10.06
C LYS A 51 4.73 -20.63 -8.62
N SER A 52 4.46 -19.45 -8.06
CA SER A 52 4.84 -19.16 -6.68
C SER A 52 3.97 -19.91 -5.65
N ALA A 53 2.76 -20.35 -6.04
CA ALA A 53 1.85 -21.10 -5.18
C ALA A 53 2.49 -22.37 -4.59
N GLU A 54 3.34 -23.05 -5.36
CA GLU A 54 4.05 -24.27 -4.92
C GLU A 54 5.03 -24.03 -3.76
N LYS A 55 5.45 -22.77 -3.55
CA LYS A 55 6.48 -22.38 -2.59
C LYS A 55 5.96 -21.50 -1.45
N LEU A 56 4.64 -21.32 -1.32
CA LEU A 56 4.03 -20.43 -0.31
C LEU A 56 4.35 -20.80 1.15
N HIS A 57 4.79 -22.03 1.41
CA HIS A 57 5.23 -22.47 2.73
C HIS A 57 6.62 -21.93 3.13
N ARG A 58 7.30 -21.19 2.25
CA ARG A 58 8.61 -20.59 2.49
C ARG A 58 8.48 -19.08 2.61
N TYR A 59 9.36 -18.48 3.41
CA TYR A 59 9.52 -17.03 3.45
C TYR A 59 9.91 -16.50 2.06
N PRO A 60 9.41 -15.31 1.67
CA PRO A 60 9.85 -14.65 0.45
C PRO A 60 11.28 -14.10 0.61
N ASP A 61 11.83 -13.58 -0.48
CA ASP A 61 13.00 -12.70 -0.42
C ASP A 61 12.63 -11.42 0.35
N GLY A 62 13.07 -11.34 1.61
CA GLY A 62 12.79 -10.22 2.50
C GLY A 62 13.44 -8.90 2.07
N GLY A 63 14.50 -8.95 1.25
CA GLY A 63 15.19 -7.77 0.74
C GLY A 63 14.61 -7.23 -0.57
N CYS A 64 13.71 -7.99 -1.20
CA CYS A 64 13.19 -7.74 -2.55
C CYS A 64 14.33 -7.53 -3.58
N GLU A 65 15.47 -8.19 -3.41
CA GLU A 65 16.69 -7.99 -4.18
C GLU A 65 16.43 -8.17 -5.68
N ALA A 66 15.77 -9.27 -6.06
CA ALA A 66 15.46 -9.56 -7.47
C ALA A 66 14.54 -8.47 -8.08
N LEU A 67 13.59 -7.95 -7.31
CA LEU A 67 12.68 -6.89 -7.77
C LEU A 67 13.42 -5.55 -7.89
N ARG A 68 14.20 -5.17 -6.87
CA ARG A 68 14.97 -3.93 -6.84
C ARG A 68 15.95 -3.85 -8.01
N ASN A 69 16.72 -4.91 -8.25
CA ASN A 69 17.66 -4.96 -9.37
C ASN A 69 16.96 -4.78 -10.73
N LYS A 70 15.78 -5.37 -10.91
CA LYS A 70 15.00 -5.23 -12.16
C LYS A 70 14.38 -3.84 -12.32
N LEU A 71 13.96 -3.20 -11.23
CA LEU A 71 13.47 -1.83 -11.26
C LEU A 71 14.60 -0.83 -11.52
N ALA A 72 15.76 -1.04 -10.89
CA ALA A 72 16.98 -0.26 -11.09
C ALA A 72 17.41 -0.25 -12.56
N GLU A 73 17.52 -1.43 -13.18
CA GLU A 73 17.81 -1.58 -14.61
C GLU A 73 16.77 -0.85 -15.48
N LYS A 74 15.48 -1.03 -15.19
CA LYS A 74 14.38 -0.46 -15.98
C LYS A 74 14.35 1.07 -15.96
N TYR A 75 14.61 1.66 -14.79
CA TYR A 75 14.49 3.10 -14.58
C TYR A 75 15.84 3.82 -14.55
N ASN A 76 16.94 3.12 -14.81
CA ASN A 76 18.31 3.64 -14.75
C ASN A 76 18.62 4.31 -13.39
N LEU A 77 18.41 3.53 -12.32
CA LEU A 77 18.66 3.91 -10.93
C LEU A 77 19.61 2.91 -10.27
N GLU A 78 20.18 3.26 -9.13
CA GLU A 78 20.91 2.32 -8.29
C GLU A 78 19.94 1.51 -7.43
N ALA A 79 20.18 0.20 -7.27
CA ALA A 79 19.28 -0.68 -6.53
C ALA A 79 19.17 -0.28 -5.05
N ASP A 80 20.23 0.29 -4.47
CA ASP A 80 20.30 0.80 -3.09
C ASP A 80 19.34 1.99 -2.84
N GLN A 81 18.95 2.72 -3.88
CA GLN A 81 18.00 3.83 -3.84
C GLN A 81 16.52 3.39 -3.90
N ILE A 82 16.24 2.09 -4.03
CA ILE A 82 14.87 1.57 -4.16
C ILE A 82 14.44 0.89 -2.87
N VAL A 83 13.29 1.31 -2.33
CA VAL A 83 12.61 0.65 -1.20
C VAL A 83 11.32 -0.01 -1.72
N CYS A 84 11.09 -1.27 -1.33
CA CYS A 84 9.85 -1.99 -1.64
C CYS A 84 8.96 -2.07 -0.39
N GLY A 85 7.66 -1.88 -0.58
CA GLY A 85 6.64 -2.05 0.46
C GLY A 85 5.43 -2.80 -0.07
N ALA A 86 4.56 -3.24 0.83
CA ALA A 86 3.27 -3.88 0.56
C ALA A 86 2.22 -2.84 0.11
N GLY A 87 2.51 -2.16 -0.99
CA GLY A 87 1.76 -1.00 -1.48
C GLY A 87 2.43 0.32 -1.07
N SER A 88 2.13 1.40 -1.81
CA SER A 88 2.71 2.72 -1.56
C SER A 88 2.28 3.33 -0.22
N ASP A 89 1.13 2.93 0.32
CA ASP A 89 0.60 3.44 1.59
C ASP A 89 1.50 3.07 2.77
N GLU A 90 2.10 1.87 2.73
CA GLU A 90 3.10 1.48 3.72
C GLU A 90 4.33 2.37 3.64
N LEU A 91 4.81 2.67 2.42
CA LEU A 91 5.98 3.54 2.23
C LEU A 91 5.69 4.97 2.71
N ILE A 92 4.50 5.52 2.44
CA ILE A 92 4.05 6.81 2.95
C ILE A 92 4.03 6.82 4.49
N THR A 93 3.47 5.78 5.10
CA THR A 93 3.42 5.61 6.56
C THR A 93 4.83 5.54 7.16
N LEU A 94 5.75 4.79 6.54
CA LEU A 94 7.13 4.68 6.98
C LEU A 94 7.87 6.03 6.88
N LEU A 95 7.63 6.79 5.80
CA LEU A 95 8.19 8.14 5.64
C LEU A 95 7.70 9.08 6.74
N ILE A 96 6.39 9.12 7.02
CA ILE A 96 5.85 9.99 8.08
C ILE A 96 6.44 9.59 9.44
N ARG A 97 6.46 8.29 9.78
CA ARG A 97 7.04 7.80 11.03
C ARG A 97 8.54 8.06 11.19
N ALA A 98 9.27 8.15 10.08
CA ALA A 98 10.71 8.41 10.10
C ALA A 98 11.04 9.89 10.32
N TYR A 99 10.16 10.80 9.89
CA TYR A 99 10.46 12.23 9.78
C TYR A 99 9.51 13.18 10.54
N ALA A 100 8.38 12.70 11.05
CA ALA A 100 7.40 13.52 11.76
C ALA A 100 6.89 12.84 13.05
N GLY A 101 6.58 13.65 14.05
CA GLY A 101 6.01 13.22 15.32
C GLY A 101 5.15 14.31 15.97
N PRO A 102 4.80 14.15 17.26
CA PRO A 102 4.01 15.14 17.99
C PRO A 102 4.66 16.53 17.95
N GLY A 103 3.95 17.50 17.36
CA GLY A 103 4.41 18.88 17.20
C GLY A 103 4.96 19.21 15.81
N ASP A 104 5.23 18.21 14.96
CA ASP A 104 5.59 18.41 13.56
C ASP A 104 4.35 18.55 12.67
N GLU A 105 4.54 19.11 11.47
CA GLU A 105 3.50 19.31 10.48
C GLU A 105 3.82 18.55 9.18
N VAL A 106 2.80 17.92 8.59
CA VAL A 106 2.88 17.28 7.28
C VAL A 106 1.96 18.02 6.31
N LEU A 107 2.55 18.68 5.30
CA LEU A 107 1.80 19.46 4.31
C LEU A 107 1.40 18.61 3.11
N TYR A 108 0.11 18.65 2.76
CA TYR A 108 -0.46 18.00 1.58
C TYR A 108 -1.61 18.83 1.01
N SER A 109 -2.01 18.56 -0.23
CA SER A 109 -3.13 19.28 -0.86
C SER A 109 -4.45 18.98 -0.15
N GLN A 110 -5.32 19.97 -0.01
CA GLN A 110 -6.64 19.83 0.64
C GLN A 110 -7.49 18.69 0.05
N HIS A 111 -7.41 18.47 -1.26
CA HIS A 111 -8.08 17.38 -1.97
C HIS A 111 -7.10 16.27 -2.41
N GLY A 112 -6.07 16.06 -1.59
CA GLY A 112 -5.12 14.98 -1.76
C GLY A 112 -5.68 13.61 -1.36
N PHE A 113 -4.79 12.66 -1.18
CA PHE A 113 -5.18 11.30 -0.82
C PHE A 113 -5.60 11.21 0.65
N LEU A 114 -6.75 10.57 0.91
CA LEU A 114 -7.36 10.49 2.25
C LEU A 114 -6.53 9.71 3.28
N MET A 115 -5.50 8.97 2.85
CA MET A 115 -4.59 8.27 3.76
C MET A 115 -3.57 9.19 4.42
N TYR A 116 -3.24 10.35 3.83
CA TYR A 116 -2.25 11.27 4.40
C TYR A 116 -2.52 11.72 5.84
N PRO A 117 -3.75 12.12 6.23
CA PRO A 117 -4.05 12.47 7.63
C PRO A 117 -4.12 11.27 8.59
N ILE A 118 -4.07 10.02 8.08
CA ILE A 118 -4.19 8.79 8.88
C ILE A 118 -2.81 8.16 9.14
N ALA A 119 -1.86 8.37 8.22
CA ALA A 119 -0.57 7.72 8.15
C ALA A 119 0.42 8.17 9.25
#